data_AF-A0A955V385-F1
#
_entry.id   AF-A0A955V385-F1
#
_cell.length_a   1.000
_cell.length_b   1.000
_cell.length_c   1.000
_cell.angle_alpha   90.00
_cell.angle_beta   90.00
_cell.angle_gamma   90.00
#
_symmetry.space_group_name_H-M   'P 1'
#
loop_
_entity.id
_entity.type
_entity.pdbx_description
1 polymer ?
#
loop_
_entity_poly.entity_id
_entity_poly.type
_entity_poly.pdbx_seq_one_letter_code
_entity_poly.pdbx_strand_id
1 'polypeptide(L)'
;MHREMRVATYNVHRWSGLNGRSRPDAARAAFVISELDADVVALQEVLRPFTGEDPLEMLSDALGLHLAFAVTRQHKLGQLGNAILSRLPISGLSVLDISYSRIERRGALCAQVGGDAEGGGLSVIATHLSLVDRTRHRQVQSLLEHPQLATGAAVLLGDMNAWRRCKASRELDSTLEQHHNRAWPASFPALRPVLALDRIYARGADVVDVATHATAAARRASDHLPVVARIAVKPATGDPA
;
A
#
# COMPACT_ATOMS: atom_id res chain seq x y z
N MET A 1 7.58 8.94 -24.06
CA MET A 1 6.25 8.40 -23.74
C MET A 1 6.21 8.06 -22.26
N HIS A 2 5.12 8.37 -21.56
CA HIS A 2 4.94 7.97 -20.16
C HIS A 2 4.62 6.47 -20.09
N ARG A 3 5.15 5.78 -19.08
CA ARG A 3 4.77 4.39 -18.79
C ARG A 3 3.56 4.44 -17.85
N GLU A 4 2.40 4.01 -18.32
CA GLU A 4 1.22 3.86 -17.47
C GLU A 4 1.29 2.56 -16.68
N MET A 5 0.87 2.61 -15.41
CA MET A 5 0.77 1.45 -14.53
C MET A 5 -0.51 1.55 -13.69
N ARG A 6 -1.08 0.40 -13.36
CA ARG A 6 -2.18 0.28 -12.41
C ARG A 6 -1.64 -0.17 -11.07
N VAL A 7 -1.83 0.64 -10.03
CA VAL A 7 -1.37 0.35 -8.67
C VAL A 7 -2.56 0.32 -7.72
N ALA A 8 -2.48 -0.50 -6.69
CA ALA A 8 -3.55 -0.64 -5.71
C ALA A 8 -3.03 -0.73 -4.29
N THR A 9 -3.86 -0.32 -3.33
CA THR A 9 -3.65 -0.58 -1.91
C THR A 9 -4.86 -1.24 -1.29
N TYR A 10 -4.64 -2.19 -0.37
CA TYR A 10 -5.72 -2.91 0.29
C TYR A 10 -5.33 -3.39 1.69
N ASN A 11 -6.01 -2.87 2.72
CA ASN A 11 -5.96 -3.44 4.06
C ASN A 11 -6.83 -4.72 4.09
N VAL A 12 -6.19 -5.88 4.17
CA VAL A 12 -6.86 -7.19 4.13
C VAL A 12 -7.40 -7.62 5.50
N HIS A 13 -7.17 -6.81 6.53
CA HIS A 13 -7.68 -7.00 7.90
C HIS A 13 -7.46 -8.43 8.43
N ARG A 14 -6.24 -8.95 8.29
CA ARG A 14 -5.84 -10.33 8.67
C ARG A 14 -6.71 -11.40 8.02
N TRP A 15 -7.16 -11.17 6.79
CA TRP A 15 -7.99 -12.11 6.05
C TRP A 15 -9.35 -12.38 6.69
N SER A 16 -9.84 -11.51 7.57
CA SER A 16 -11.00 -11.81 8.43
C SER A 16 -12.32 -11.88 7.65
N GLY A 17 -12.53 -10.99 6.68
CA GLY A 17 -13.81 -10.82 6.00
C GLY A 17 -15.00 -10.65 6.95
N LEU A 18 -16.21 -10.94 6.45
CA LEU A 18 -17.44 -10.91 7.27
C LEU A 18 -17.49 -11.98 8.37
N ASN A 19 -16.74 -13.07 8.20
CA ASN A 19 -16.66 -14.14 9.20
C ASN A 19 -15.96 -13.68 10.49
N GLY A 20 -15.23 -12.56 10.41
CA GLY A 20 -14.50 -11.97 11.52
C GLY A 20 -13.23 -12.75 11.86
N ARG A 21 -12.50 -12.23 12.86
CA ARG A 21 -11.15 -12.71 13.24
C ARG A 21 -11.12 -14.17 13.72
N SER A 22 -12.26 -14.73 14.09
CA SER A 22 -12.39 -16.10 14.57
C SER A 22 -12.39 -17.14 13.45
N ARG A 23 -12.72 -16.74 12.22
CA ARG A 23 -12.82 -17.63 11.05
C ARG A 23 -12.33 -16.89 9.78
N PRO A 24 -11.03 -16.53 9.72
CA PRO A 24 -10.48 -15.85 8.56
C PRO A 24 -10.68 -16.68 7.29
N ASP A 25 -10.93 -15.99 6.19
CA ASP A 25 -11.19 -16.53 4.85
C ASP A 25 -10.39 -15.71 3.84
N ALA A 26 -9.12 -16.10 3.67
CA ALA A 26 -8.19 -15.40 2.78
C ALA A 26 -8.59 -15.52 1.30
N ALA A 27 -9.36 -16.56 0.93
CA ALA A 27 -9.82 -16.75 -0.44
C ALA A 27 -10.70 -15.57 -0.91
N ARG A 28 -11.46 -14.93 -0.01
CA ARG A 28 -12.24 -13.72 -0.34
C ARG A 28 -11.35 -12.54 -0.72
N ALA A 29 -10.31 -12.29 0.06
CA ALA A 29 -9.38 -11.21 -0.23
C ALA A 29 -8.56 -11.53 -1.48
N ALA A 30 -8.13 -12.79 -1.66
CA ALA A 30 -7.44 -13.27 -2.85
C ALA A 30 -8.27 -13.06 -4.12
N PHE A 31 -9.56 -13.42 -4.09
CA PHE A 31 -10.48 -13.18 -5.20
C PHE A 31 -10.56 -11.69 -5.54
N VAL A 32 -10.76 -10.84 -4.54
CA VAL A 32 -10.82 -9.38 -4.74
C VAL A 32 -9.51 -8.84 -5.31
N ILE A 33 -8.35 -9.32 -4.83
CA ILE A 33 -7.03 -8.92 -5.34
C ILE A 33 -6.87 -9.33 -6.80
N SER A 34 -7.39 -10.50 -7.20
CA SER A 34 -7.38 -10.93 -8.61
C SER A 34 -8.26 -10.05 -9.50
N GLU A 35 -9.36 -9.49 -8.99
CA GLU A 35 -10.22 -8.54 -9.72
C GLU A 35 -9.54 -7.17 -9.93
N LEU A 36 -8.52 -6.82 -9.13
CA LEU A 36 -7.89 -5.50 -9.21
C LEU A 36 -7.09 -5.31 -10.48
N ASP A 37 -6.59 -6.39 -11.10
CA ASP A 37 -5.78 -6.34 -12.32
C ASP A 37 -4.69 -5.25 -12.25
N ALA A 38 -4.04 -5.16 -11.09
CA ALA A 38 -3.02 -4.15 -10.81
C ALA A 38 -1.62 -4.73 -11.09
N ASP A 39 -0.73 -3.89 -11.59
CA ASP A 39 0.68 -4.20 -11.78
C ASP A 39 1.43 -4.29 -10.45
N VAL A 40 1.00 -3.48 -9.47
CA VAL A 40 1.55 -3.48 -8.12
C VAL A 40 0.41 -3.35 -7.10
N VAL A 41 0.42 -4.20 -6.07
CA VAL A 41 -0.54 -4.17 -4.96
C VAL A 41 0.20 -4.06 -3.63
N ALA A 42 -0.06 -3.00 -2.88
CA ALA A 42 0.37 -2.85 -1.49
C ALA A 42 -0.71 -3.38 -0.54
N LEU A 43 -0.37 -4.36 0.29
CA LEU A 43 -1.28 -4.95 1.27
C LEU A 43 -0.90 -4.55 2.69
N GLN A 44 -1.90 -4.26 3.52
CA GLN A 44 -1.74 -3.96 4.95
C GLN A 44 -2.48 -4.99 5.82
N GLU A 45 -2.00 -5.14 7.06
CA GLU A 45 -2.52 -6.14 8.01
C GLU A 45 -2.51 -7.58 7.48
N VAL A 46 -1.50 -7.92 6.68
CA VAL A 46 -1.31 -9.28 6.19
C VAL A 46 -0.82 -10.14 7.34
N LEU A 47 -1.58 -11.19 7.67
CA LEU A 47 -1.20 -12.20 8.65
C LEU A 47 -0.62 -13.42 7.94
N ARG A 48 0.67 -13.67 8.14
CA ARG A 48 1.33 -14.92 7.74
C ARG A 48 1.33 -15.88 8.94
N PRO A 49 0.58 -16.99 8.91
CA PRO A 49 0.42 -17.85 10.07
C PRO A 49 1.71 -18.60 10.42
N PHE A 50 1.93 -18.93 11.69
CA PHE A 50 3.08 -19.78 12.09
C PHE A 50 2.92 -21.25 11.68
N THR A 51 1.67 -21.67 11.44
CA THR A 51 1.29 -23.05 11.16
C THR A 51 0.21 -23.09 10.09
N GLY A 52 0.23 -24.11 9.25
CA GLY A 52 -0.69 -24.22 8.11
C GLY A 52 -0.16 -23.50 6.88
N GLU A 53 -1.01 -23.39 5.87
CA GLU A 53 -0.67 -22.75 4.61
C GLU A 53 -0.59 -21.23 4.76
N ASP A 54 0.34 -20.60 4.03
CA ASP A 54 0.49 -19.15 3.99
C ASP A 54 -0.37 -18.56 2.87
N PRO A 55 -1.47 -17.84 3.19
CA PRO A 55 -2.35 -17.32 2.16
C PRO A 55 -1.69 -16.28 1.26
N LEU A 56 -0.65 -15.59 1.75
CA LEU A 56 0.07 -14.59 0.96
C LEU A 56 0.94 -15.26 -0.11
N GLU A 57 1.64 -16.34 0.23
CA GLU A 57 2.44 -17.11 -0.72
C GLU A 57 1.54 -17.79 -1.76
N MET A 58 0.47 -18.46 -1.32
CA MET A 58 -0.52 -19.08 -2.22
C MET A 58 -1.13 -18.07 -3.19
N LEU A 59 -1.47 -16.86 -2.71
CA LEU A 59 -1.98 -15.78 -3.54
C LEU A 59 -0.94 -15.34 -4.58
N SER A 60 0.30 -15.16 -4.16
CA SER A 60 1.39 -14.74 -5.04
C SER A 60 1.63 -15.76 -6.15
N ASP A 61 1.69 -17.04 -5.78
CA ASP A 61 1.91 -18.15 -6.72
C ASP A 61 0.73 -18.29 -7.69
N ALA A 62 -0.50 -18.24 -7.18
CA ALA A 62 -1.70 -18.36 -8.01
C ALA A 62 -1.85 -17.24 -9.05
N LEU A 63 -1.35 -16.04 -8.73
CA LEU A 63 -1.38 -14.88 -9.63
C LEU A 63 -0.07 -14.69 -10.41
N GLY A 64 0.96 -15.50 -10.18
CA GLY A 64 2.28 -15.37 -10.79
C GLY A 64 2.96 -14.02 -10.47
N LEU A 65 2.77 -13.51 -9.26
CA LEU A 65 3.31 -12.22 -8.81
C LEU A 65 4.61 -12.40 -8.02
N HIS A 66 5.49 -11.41 -8.12
CA HIS A 66 6.62 -11.26 -7.21
C HIS A 66 6.13 -10.75 -5.85
N LEU A 67 6.64 -11.35 -4.77
CA LEU A 67 6.23 -11.04 -3.41
C LEU A 67 7.38 -10.43 -2.60
N ALA A 68 7.08 -9.36 -1.88
CA ALA A 68 7.86 -8.87 -0.76
C ALA A 68 6.98 -8.71 0.48
N PHE A 69 7.51 -9.05 1.65
CA PHE A 69 6.80 -8.94 2.92
C PHE A 69 7.73 -8.42 4.03
N ALA A 70 7.22 -7.51 4.85
CA ALA A 70 7.92 -7.03 6.04
C ALA A 70 7.03 -7.13 7.28
N VAL A 71 7.55 -7.78 8.31
CA VAL A 71 6.90 -7.90 9.62
C VAL A 71 6.86 -6.53 10.29
N THR A 72 5.68 -6.11 10.74
CA THR A 72 5.52 -4.94 11.62
C THR A 72 5.37 -5.37 13.08
N ARG A 73 4.75 -6.52 13.35
CA ARG A 73 4.50 -7.01 14.72
C ARG A 73 4.31 -8.52 14.76
N GLN A 74 4.77 -9.14 15.85
CA GLN A 74 4.43 -10.53 16.19
C GLN A 74 2.99 -10.64 16.70
N HIS A 75 2.18 -11.49 16.09
CA HIS A 75 0.82 -11.81 16.51
C HIS A 75 0.77 -13.23 17.08
N LYS A 76 -0.17 -13.52 17.97
CA LYS A 76 -0.29 -14.85 18.59
C LYS A 76 -0.49 -16.01 17.60
N LEU A 77 -1.00 -15.71 16.39
CA LEU A 77 -1.24 -16.69 15.33
C LEU A 77 -0.19 -16.66 14.21
N GLY A 78 0.75 -15.71 14.22
CA GLY A 78 1.65 -15.51 13.09
C GLY A 78 2.33 -14.14 13.05
N GLN A 79 2.93 -13.82 11.92
CA GLN A 79 3.56 -12.52 11.69
C GLN A 79 2.60 -11.57 10.99
N LEU A 80 2.41 -10.36 11.54
CA LEU A 80 1.61 -9.33 10.93
C LEU A 80 2.50 -8.30 10.23
N GLY A 81 2.16 -7.92 9.01
CA GLY A 81 3.02 -7.05 8.21
C GLY A 81 2.33 -6.35 7.05
N ASN A 82 3.16 -5.64 6.29
CA ASN A 82 2.82 -5.10 4.99
C ASN A 82 3.43 -5.99 3.91
N ALA A 83 2.74 -6.12 2.77
CA ALA A 83 3.24 -6.84 1.61
C ALA A 83 3.19 -5.96 0.36
N ILE A 84 4.05 -6.26 -0.60
CA ILE A 84 3.99 -5.76 -1.97
C ILE A 84 3.92 -6.98 -2.88
N LEU A 85 2.90 -7.03 -3.72
CA LEU A 85 2.79 -7.96 -4.84
C LEU A 85 3.03 -7.17 -6.14
N SER A 86 3.81 -7.73 -7.06
CA SER A 86 4.18 -7.04 -8.29
C SER A 86 4.24 -7.99 -9.50
N ARG A 87 3.68 -7.57 -10.63
CA ARG A 87 3.87 -8.25 -11.93
C ARG A 87 5.28 -8.07 -12.48
N LEU A 88 5.95 -7.00 -12.06
CA LEU A 88 7.30 -6.66 -12.47
C LEU A 88 8.32 -7.17 -11.44
N PRO A 89 9.54 -7.54 -11.86
CA PRO A 89 10.58 -7.97 -10.94
C PRO A 89 10.87 -6.93 -9.85
N ILE A 90 11.04 -7.43 -8.62
CA ILE A 90 11.49 -6.63 -7.47
C ILE A 90 13.01 -6.71 -7.42
N SER A 91 13.70 -5.61 -7.71
CA SER A 91 15.17 -5.55 -7.80
C SER A 91 15.85 -5.10 -6.51
N GLY A 92 15.11 -4.52 -5.58
CA GLY A 92 15.64 -4.05 -4.30
C GLY A 92 14.56 -3.92 -3.24
N LEU A 93 14.93 -4.19 -1.99
CA LEU A 93 14.05 -4.13 -0.83
C LEU A 93 14.72 -3.44 0.35
N SER A 94 13.97 -2.57 1.02
CA SER A 94 14.34 -2.04 2.32
C SER A 94 13.10 -1.89 3.21
N VAL A 95 13.32 -1.82 4.51
CA VAL A 95 12.27 -1.59 5.50
C VAL A 95 12.66 -0.39 6.34
N LEU A 96 11.75 0.58 6.44
CA LEU A 96 11.89 1.71 7.32
C LEU A 96 11.05 1.49 8.59
N ASP A 97 11.71 1.44 9.75
CA ASP A 97 11.00 1.48 11.04
C ASP A 97 10.51 2.91 11.31
N ILE A 98 9.19 3.07 11.36
CA ILE A 98 8.50 4.33 11.67
C ILE A 98 7.75 4.21 13.01
N SER A 99 8.23 3.37 13.92
CA SER A 99 7.60 3.14 15.22
C SER A 99 8.02 4.20 16.25
N TYR A 100 7.07 5.02 16.71
CA TYR A 100 7.27 5.94 17.85
C TYR A 100 6.72 5.41 19.18
N SER A 101 6.18 4.19 19.18
CA SER A 101 5.69 3.49 20.38
C SER A 101 6.19 2.05 20.36
N ARG A 102 6.49 1.49 21.54
CA ARG A 102 6.83 0.05 21.67
C ARG A 102 5.60 -0.85 21.48
N ILE A 103 4.40 -0.33 21.70
CA ILE A 103 3.13 -1.08 21.61
C ILE A 103 2.61 -1.05 20.17
N GLU A 104 2.62 0.13 19.55
CA GLU A 104 2.20 0.33 18.17
C GLU A 104 3.42 0.36 17.26
N ARG A 105 3.92 -0.83 16.92
CA ARG A 105 4.96 -0.99 15.90
C ARG A 105 4.39 -0.70 14.52
N ARG A 106 5.10 0.08 13.71
CA ARG A 106 4.76 0.45 12.33
C ARG A 106 6.03 0.48 11.49
N GLY A 107 5.91 0.05 10.24
CA GLY A 107 7.00 0.05 9.27
C GLY A 107 6.48 0.41 7.89
N ALA A 108 7.38 0.88 7.03
CA ALA A 108 7.14 0.98 5.61
C ALA A 108 8.04 -0.02 4.88
N LEU A 109 7.42 -0.83 4.02
CA LEU A 109 8.12 -1.73 3.11
C LEU A 109 8.37 -0.98 1.81
N CYS A 110 9.62 -0.85 1.42
CA CYS A 110 10.02 -0.09 0.25
C CYS A 110 10.66 -1.05 -0.76
N ALA A 111 10.14 -1.07 -1.99
CA ALA A 111 10.58 -1.95 -3.07
C ALA A 111 10.94 -1.15 -4.32
N GLN A 112 11.99 -1.56 -5.01
CA GLN A 112 12.30 -1.09 -6.36
C GLN A 112 11.68 -2.07 -7.37
N VAL A 113 10.83 -1.56 -8.25
CA VAL A 113 10.04 -2.38 -9.17
C VAL A 113 10.31 -1.99 -10.63
N GLY A 114 10.59 -2.98 -11.47
CA GLY A 114 10.67 -2.81 -12.93
C GLY A 114 11.82 -1.94 -13.44
N GLY A 115 12.85 -1.71 -12.62
CA GLY A 115 14.11 -1.09 -13.02
C GLY A 115 15.14 -2.13 -13.47
N ASP A 116 16.15 -1.67 -14.22
CA ASP A 116 17.31 -2.46 -14.62
C ASP A 116 18.54 -2.13 -13.75
N ALA A 117 19.71 -2.67 -14.12
CA ALA A 117 20.97 -2.44 -13.40
C ALA A 117 21.46 -0.98 -13.44
N GLU A 118 20.95 -0.16 -14.37
CA GLU A 118 21.37 1.24 -14.57
C GLU A 118 20.40 2.25 -13.92
N GLY A 119 19.22 1.82 -13.47
CA GLY A 119 18.26 2.63 -12.74
C GLY A 119 16.88 2.65 -13.39
N GLY A 120 16.08 3.70 -13.13
CA GLY A 120 14.80 3.91 -13.83
C GLY A 120 13.60 3.06 -13.36
N GLY A 121 13.71 2.37 -12.23
CA GLY A 121 12.59 1.67 -11.59
C GLY A 121 11.61 2.60 -10.85
N LEU A 122 10.46 2.06 -10.49
CA LEU A 122 9.49 2.73 -9.62
C LEU A 122 9.76 2.33 -8.16
N SER A 123 9.96 3.33 -7.29
CA SER A 123 9.96 3.09 -5.84
C SER A 123 8.54 2.88 -5.35
N VAL A 124 8.24 1.72 -4.77
CA VAL A 124 6.93 1.38 -4.20
C VAL A 124 7.06 1.30 -2.69
N ILE A 125 6.34 2.17 -1.98
CA ILE A 125 6.37 2.23 -0.52
C ILE A 125 4.99 1.83 0.01
N ALA A 126 4.92 0.68 0.69
CA ALA A 126 3.72 0.19 1.34
C ALA A 126 3.76 0.47 2.85
N THR A 127 2.77 1.19 3.38
CA THR A 127 2.73 1.55 4.81
C THR A 127 1.33 1.39 5.41
N HIS A 128 1.28 1.42 6.73
CA HIS A 128 0.05 1.53 7.52
C HIS A 128 0.35 2.46 8.69
N LEU A 129 -0.26 3.64 8.74
CA LEU A 129 0.10 4.66 9.73
C LEU A 129 -0.61 4.46 11.08
N SER A 130 -0.17 5.20 12.09
CA SER A 130 -0.78 5.20 13.41
C SER A 130 -2.17 5.85 13.40
N LEU A 131 -3.05 5.36 14.28
CA LEU A 131 -4.33 6.01 14.57
C LEU A 131 -4.15 7.36 15.30
N VAL A 132 -3.04 7.52 16.04
CA VAL A 132 -2.76 8.73 16.82
C VAL A 132 -2.16 9.82 15.94
N ASP A 133 -2.88 10.92 15.73
CA ASP A 133 -2.51 12.04 14.85
C ASP A 133 -1.06 12.53 15.02
N ARG A 134 -0.60 12.73 16.27
CA ARG A 134 0.76 13.22 16.54
C ARG A 134 1.83 12.21 16.12
N THR A 135 1.58 10.93 16.36
CA THR A 135 2.47 9.84 15.96
C THR A 135 2.49 9.74 14.44
N ARG A 136 1.31 9.72 13.82
CA ARG A 136 1.16 9.68 12.36
C ARG A 136 1.90 10.81 11.65
N HIS A 137 1.86 12.03 12.18
CA HIS A 137 2.62 13.15 11.62
C HIS A 137 4.13 12.89 11.62
N ARG A 138 4.70 12.42 12.74
CA ARG A 138 6.12 12.07 12.80
C ARG A 138 6.49 10.94 11.82
N GLN A 139 5.60 9.95 11.68
CA GLN A 139 5.76 8.87 10.70
C GLN A 139 5.81 9.40 9.26
N VAL A 140 4.93 10.34 8.93
CA VAL A 140 4.95 11.01 7.62
C VAL A 140 6.26 11.74 7.38
N GLN A 141 6.78 12.47 8.38
CA GLN A 141 8.07 13.15 8.26
C GLN A 141 9.20 12.17 7.93
N SER A 142 9.31 11.07 8.68
CA SER A 142 10.31 10.04 8.38
C SER A 142 10.13 9.36 7.02
N LEU A 143 8.89 9.22 6.54
CA LEU A 143 8.64 8.68 5.20
C LEU A 143 9.12 9.65 4.11
N LEU A 144 8.81 10.94 4.24
CA LEU A 144 9.17 11.96 3.27
C LEU A 144 10.68 12.22 3.21
N GLU A 145 11.40 11.99 4.31
CA GLU A 145 12.86 12.07 4.37
C GLU A 145 13.57 10.82 3.81
N HIS A 146 12.84 9.71 3.62
CA HIS A 146 13.45 8.45 3.19
C HIS A 146 13.89 8.51 1.72
N PRO A 147 15.12 8.11 1.34
CA PRO A 147 15.64 8.27 -0.02
C PRO A 147 14.73 7.74 -1.13
N GLN A 148 14.12 6.56 -0.96
CA GLN A 148 13.21 6.00 -1.97
C GLN A 148 11.91 6.80 -2.15
N LEU A 149 11.51 7.58 -1.15
CA LEU A 149 10.45 8.57 -1.24
C LEU A 149 11.04 9.99 -1.13
N ALA A 150 12.29 10.23 -1.52
CA ALA A 150 12.83 11.58 -1.67
C ALA A 150 13.39 11.81 -3.08
N THR A 151 13.89 10.76 -3.75
CA THR A 151 14.49 10.83 -5.10
C THR A 151 13.70 10.02 -6.14
N GLY A 152 13.71 10.47 -7.39
CA GLY A 152 13.12 9.75 -8.53
C GLY A 152 11.59 9.55 -8.47
N ALA A 153 11.11 8.64 -9.33
CA ALA A 153 9.70 8.24 -9.38
C ALA A 153 9.35 7.29 -8.24
N ALA A 154 8.29 7.62 -7.51
CA ALA A 154 7.85 6.87 -6.34
C ALA A 154 6.34 6.89 -6.18
N VAL A 155 5.81 5.83 -5.59
CA VAL A 155 4.42 5.75 -5.11
C VAL A 155 4.40 5.31 -3.65
N LEU A 156 3.64 6.03 -2.84
CA LEU A 156 3.36 5.71 -1.44
C LEU A 156 1.91 5.24 -1.32
N LEU A 157 1.71 4.00 -0.91
CA LEU A 157 0.43 3.32 -0.85
C LEU A 157 0.15 2.82 0.56
N GLY A 158 -1.09 2.93 1.02
CA GLY A 158 -1.46 2.33 2.29
C GLY A 158 -2.68 2.89 2.96
N ASP A 159 -2.96 2.32 4.13
CA ASP A 159 -3.89 2.86 5.11
C ASP A 159 -3.20 4.00 5.87
N MET A 160 -3.60 5.23 5.54
CA MET A 160 -3.05 6.44 6.17
C MET A 160 -3.70 6.71 7.52
N ASN A 161 -4.75 6.00 7.93
CA ASN A 161 -5.53 6.26 9.15
C ASN A 161 -5.96 7.75 9.30
N ALA A 162 -6.09 8.45 8.17
CA ALA A 162 -6.36 9.88 8.12
C ALA A 162 -7.83 10.16 7.76
N TRP A 163 -8.72 9.86 8.70
CA TRP A 163 -10.17 10.09 8.60
C TRP A 163 -10.61 11.55 8.46
N ARG A 164 -9.73 12.51 8.77
CA ARG A 164 -9.94 13.95 8.58
C ARG A 164 -8.67 14.61 8.06
N ARG A 165 -8.80 15.84 7.54
CA ARG A 165 -7.65 16.66 7.16
C ARG A 165 -6.83 17.05 8.39
N CYS A 166 -5.70 16.39 8.59
CA CYS A 166 -4.77 16.58 9.71
C CYS A 166 -3.39 17.07 9.21
N LYS A 167 -2.44 17.31 10.12
CA LYS A 167 -1.08 17.76 9.73
C LYS A 167 -0.42 16.76 8.78
N ALA A 168 -0.44 15.48 9.15
CA ALA A 168 0.13 14.40 8.35
C ALA A 168 -0.44 14.33 6.93
N SER A 169 -1.77 14.36 6.78
CA SER A 169 -2.38 14.33 5.44
C SER A 169 -2.07 15.59 4.64
N ARG A 170 -2.06 16.77 5.28
CA ARG A 170 -1.73 18.03 4.60
C ARG A 170 -0.31 18.04 4.07
N GLU A 171 0.63 17.51 4.84
CA GLU A 171 2.04 17.42 4.46
C GLU A 171 2.25 16.42 3.31
N LEU A 172 1.59 15.26 3.35
CA LEU A 172 1.59 14.35 2.20
C LEU A 172 0.98 15.00 0.95
N ASP A 173 -0.18 15.67 1.10
CA ASP A 173 -0.87 16.34 0.00
C ASP A 173 -0.04 17.49 -0.60
N SER A 174 0.78 18.18 0.21
CA SER A 174 1.63 19.29 -0.26
C SER A 174 2.97 18.85 -0.82
N THR A 175 3.53 17.73 -0.36
CA THR A 175 4.88 17.29 -0.76
C THR A 175 4.85 16.33 -1.95
N LEU A 176 3.80 15.52 -2.07
CA LEU A 176 3.65 14.52 -3.13
C LEU A 176 2.63 15.01 -4.18
N GLU A 177 2.85 16.26 -4.62
CA GLU A 177 2.05 17.26 -5.36
C GLU A 177 1.12 16.81 -6.52
N GLN A 178 0.86 15.53 -6.74
CA GLN A 178 0.14 15.04 -7.93
C GLN A 178 -1.33 14.72 -7.66
N HIS A 179 -1.90 15.23 -6.56
CA HIS A 179 -3.30 15.01 -6.13
C HIS A 179 -4.16 16.25 -5.96
N HIS A 180 -3.64 17.47 -6.17
CA HIS A 180 -4.29 18.71 -5.73
C HIS A 180 -5.71 18.96 -6.26
N ASN A 181 -6.10 18.27 -7.34
CA ASN A 181 -7.41 18.40 -7.98
C ASN A 181 -8.35 17.20 -7.74
N ARG A 182 -8.02 16.27 -6.84
CA ARG A 182 -8.83 15.06 -6.61
C ARG A 182 -9.13 14.83 -5.14
N ALA A 183 -10.40 14.50 -4.85
CA ALA A 183 -10.79 13.99 -3.55
C ALA A 183 -10.38 12.51 -3.42
N TRP A 184 -9.88 12.13 -2.25
CA TRP A 184 -9.59 10.72 -1.96
C TRP A 184 -10.89 9.92 -1.86
N PRO A 185 -11.01 8.77 -2.55
CA PRO A 185 -12.23 7.98 -2.52
C PRO A 185 -12.42 7.34 -1.14
N ALA A 186 -13.67 7.31 -0.66
CA ALA A 186 -13.98 6.67 0.62
C ALA A 186 -13.85 5.14 0.50
N SER A 187 -13.01 4.55 1.36
CA SER A 187 -12.71 3.11 1.41
C SER A 187 -13.26 2.42 2.66
N PHE A 188 -13.59 3.18 3.71
CA PHE A 188 -13.99 2.63 5.01
C PHE A 188 -15.28 3.27 5.55
N PRO A 189 -16.13 2.51 6.27
CA PRO A 189 -16.16 1.04 6.30
C PRO A 189 -16.66 0.48 4.97
N ALA A 190 -16.20 -0.70 4.55
CA ALA A 190 -16.43 -1.22 3.21
C ALA A 190 -17.91 -1.35 2.83
N LEU A 191 -18.78 -1.71 3.79
CA LEU A 191 -20.22 -1.81 3.57
C LEU A 191 -20.88 -0.46 3.25
N ARG A 192 -20.42 0.64 3.85
CA ARG A 192 -20.93 2.00 3.63
C ARG A 192 -19.76 2.99 3.68
N PRO A 193 -18.98 3.11 2.59
CA PRO A 193 -17.75 3.88 2.60
C PRO A 193 -18.03 5.37 2.77
N VAL A 194 -17.48 5.97 3.84
CA VAL A 194 -17.60 7.40 4.15
C VAL A 194 -16.26 8.04 4.54
N LEU A 195 -15.23 7.25 4.84
CA LEU A 195 -13.89 7.71 5.21
C LEU A 195 -12.86 7.27 4.16
N ALA A 196 -11.98 8.19 3.76
CA ALA A 196 -10.89 7.95 2.82
C ALA A 196 -9.56 7.71 3.58
N LEU A 197 -9.47 6.53 4.20
CA LEU A 197 -8.30 6.13 4.99
C LEU A 197 -7.17 5.65 4.09
N ASP A 198 -7.51 4.85 3.08
CA ASP A 198 -6.57 4.28 2.12
C ASP A 198 -6.26 5.29 1.02
N ARG A 199 -4.97 5.52 0.74
CA ARG A 199 -4.51 6.53 -0.22
C ARG A 199 -3.32 6.05 -1.03
N ILE A 200 -3.16 6.65 -2.20
CA ILE A 200 -2.08 6.35 -3.15
C ILE A 200 -1.50 7.69 -3.56
N TYR A 201 -0.34 8.04 -3.02
CA TYR A 201 0.41 9.24 -3.36
C TYR A 201 1.50 8.92 -4.38
N ALA A 202 1.88 9.90 -5.21
CA ALA A 202 2.95 9.75 -6.17
C ALA A 202 3.89 10.98 -6.21
N ARG A 203 5.16 10.72 -6.51
CA ARG A 203 6.15 11.73 -6.94
C ARG A 203 6.80 11.26 -8.22
N GLY A 204 7.06 12.17 -9.16
CA GLY A 204 7.69 11.82 -10.43
C GLY A 204 6.77 10.94 -11.30
N ALA A 205 5.48 10.86 -10.96
CA ALA A 205 4.47 10.10 -11.66
C ALA A 205 3.09 10.72 -11.42
N ASP A 206 2.35 11.04 -12.48
CA ASP A 206 1.03 11.67 -12.32
C ASP A 206 -0.02 10.61 -11.94
N VAL A 207 -0.87 10.89 -10.96
CA VAL A 207 -2.04 10.04 -10.68
C VAL A 207 -3.19 10.45 -11.60
N VAL A 208 -3.38 9.64 -12.65
CA VAL A 208 -4.31 9.90 -13.75
C VAL A 208 -5.75 9.60 -13.36
N ASP A 209 -5.97 8.60 -12.53
CA ASP A 209 -7.25 8.36 -11.87
C ASP A 209 -7.07 7.56 -10.57
N VAL A 210 -8.07 7.67 -9.69
CA VAL A 210 -8.10 6.95 -8.42
C VAL A 210 -9.55 6.71 -8.02
N ALA A 211 -9.88 5.47 -7.63
CA ALA A 211 -11.20 5.07 -7.21
C ALA A 211 -11.14 3.88 -6.26
N THR A 212 -12.21 3.64 -5.50
CA THR A 212 -12.36 2.40 -4.75
C THR A 212 -12.92 1.28 -5.62
N HIS A 213 -12.40 0.07 -5.42
CA HIS A 213 -12.93 -1.14 -6.03
C HIS A 213 -14.07 -1.68 -5.14
N ALA A 214 -15.29 -1.20 -5.39
CA ALA A 214 -16.44 -1.36 -4.51
C ALA A 214 -17.40 -2.53 -4.87
N THR A 215 -16.85 -3.67 -5.32
CA THR A 215 -17.64 -4.85 -5.70
C THR A 215 -18.35 -5.49 -4.50
N ALA A 216 -19.38 -6.31 -4.77
CA ALA A 216 -20.04 -7.08 -3.72
C ALA A 216 -19.08 -8.05 -3.02
N ALA A 217 -18.05 -8.55 -3.73
CA ALA A 217 -17.00 -9.36 -3.14
C ALA A 217 -16.12 -8.53 -2.18
N ALA A 218 -15.62 -7.37 -2.64
CA ALA A 218 -14.79 -6.46 -1.84
C ALA A 218 -15.45 -6.08 -0.51
N ARG A 219 -16.74 -5.72 -0.54
CA ARG A 219 -17.53 -5.36 0.65
C ARG A 219 -17.63 -6.46 1.72
N ARG A 220 -17.29 -7.70 1.37
CA ARG A 220 -17.38 -8.87 2.25
C ARG A 220 -16.02 -9.48 2.59
N ALA A 221 -14.96 -9.02 1.92
CA ALA A 221 -13.62 -9.56 2.04
C ALA A 221 -12.78 -8.85 3.10
N SER A 222 -13.05 -7.57 3.36
CA SER A 222 -12.42 -6.76 4.42
C SER A 222 -13.40 -5.68 4.89
N ASP A 223 -13.07 -5.01 5.99
CA ASP A 223 -13.72 -3.76 6.42
C ASP A 223 -13.20 -2.53 5.67
N HIS A 224 -12.16 -2.67 4.85
CA HIS A 224 -11.71 -1.68 3.88
C HIS A 224 -12.09 -2.12 2.45
N LEU A 225 -12.33 -1.16 1.56
CA LEU A 225 -12.32 -1.39 0.11
C LEU A 225 -10.91 -1.15 -0.44
N PRO A 226 -10.45 -1.94 -1.43
CA PRO A 226 -9.24 -1.62 -2.16
C PRO A 226 -9.37 -0.24 -2.83
N VAL A 227 -8.29 0.53 -2.81
CA VAL A 227 -8.15 1.75 -3.63
C VAL A 227 -7.23 1.42 -4.79
N VAL A 228 -7.63 1.80 -5.99
CA VAL A 228 -6.91 1.55 -7.23
C VAL A 228 -6.66 2.87 -7.92
N ALA A 229 -5.46 3.06 -8.44
CA ALA A 229 -5.07 4.23 -9.20
C ALA A 229 -4.34 3.83 -10.48
N ARG A 230 -4.58 4.60 -11.54
CA ARG A 230 -3.72 4.60 -12.72
C ARG A 230 -2.70 5.72 -12.58
N ILE A 231 -1.42 5.38 -12.72
CA ILE A 231 -0.31 6.32 -12.63
C ILE A 231 0.42 6.39 -13.97
N ALA A 232 0.92 7.57 -14.32
CA ALA A 232 1.77 7.80 -15.48
C ALA A 232 3.17 8.20 -15.00
N VAL A 233 4.12 7.27 -15.07
CA VAL A 233 5.50 7.51 -14.63
C VAL A 233 6.19 8.44 -15.63
N LYS A 234 6.82 9.51 -15.14
CA LYS A 234 7.59 10.43 -15.96
C LYS A 234 8.92 9.75 -16.35
N PRO A 235 9.41 9.93 -17.58
CA PRO A 235 10.75 9.48 -17.92
C PRO A 235 11.75 10.05 -16.92
N ALA A 236 12.76 9.27 -16.52
CA ALA A 236 13.88 9.82 -15.80
C ALA A 236 14.45 10.95 -16.66
N THR A 237 14.39 12.19 -16.17
CA THR A 237 15.14 13.29 -16.79
C THR A 237 16.60 12.94 -16.55
N GLY A 238 17.28 12.41 -17.57
CA GLY A 238 18.73 12.38 -17.55
C GLY A 238 19.20 13.81 -17.33
N ASP A 239 20.03 14.04 -16.32
CA ASP A 239 20.75 15.31 -16.24
C ASP A 239 21.49 15.49 -17.57
N PRO A 240 21.35 16.64 -18.26
CA PRO A 240 22.30 16.97 -19.30
C PRO A 240 23.68 17.06 -18.63
N ALA A 241 24.63 16.35 -19.22
CA ALA A 241 26.01 16.17 -18.80
C ALA A 241 26.70 17.43 -18.21
#